data_AF-A0A6B2LRH3-F1
#
_entry.id   AF-A0A6B2LRH3-F1
#
_cell.length_a   1.000
_cell.length_b   1.000
_cell.length_c   1.000
_cell.angle_alpha   90.00
_cell.angle_beta   90.00
_cell.angle_gamma   90.00
#
_symmetry.space_group_name_H-M   'P 1'
#
loop_
_entity.id
_entity.type
_entity.pdbx_description
1 polymer ?
#
loop_
_entity_poly.entity_id
_entity_poly.type
_entity_poly.pdbx_seq_one_letter_code
_entity_poly.pdbx_strand_id
1 'polypeptide(L)'
;MEQEKITTHDKNLELEVRNWIEEVTQCTLNPDFYTAVKDGVILCKLVNTLKPNTIKDITENPSPSDIQYNLNKFIQGCVEMGVPYLKLCMRLDFSEENKDIAQILQTIVVLREIAQGFGA
;
A
#
# COMPACT_ATOMS: atom_id res chain seq x y z
N MET A 1 -23.91 3.47 -14.98
CA MET A 1 -23.03 3.80 -13.84
C MET A 1 -22.89 2.52 -13.04
N GLU A 2 -21.90 1.71 -13.42
CA GLU A 2 -21.61 0.45 -12.75
C GLU A 2 -21.08 0.82 -11.36
N GLN A 3 -21.91 0.69 -10.33
CA GLN A 3 -21.43 0.70 -8.96
C GLN A 3 -20.68 -0.61 -8.78
N GLU A 4 -19.35 -0.56 -8.83
CA GLU A 4 -18.50 -1.69 -8.49
C GLU A 4 -18.84 -2.12 -7.06
N LYS A 5 -19.55 -3.25 -6.98
CA LYS A 5 -19.90 -3.90 -5.72
C LYS A 5 -18.59 -4.36 -5.10
N ILE A 6 -18.10 -3.60 -4.11
CA ILE A 6 -17.13 -4.11 -3.14
C ILE A 6 -17.72 -5.40 -2.59
N THR A 7 -17.13 -6.54 -2.95
CA THR A 7 -17.66 -7.83 -2.57
C THR A 7 -17.36 -8.05 -1.09
N THR A 8 -18.13 -8.92 -0.42
CA THR A 8 -17.85 -9.29 0.98
C THR A 8 -16.42 -9.85 1.15
N HIS A 9 -15.88 -10.45 0.09
CA HIS A 9 -14.50 -10.94 0.05
C HIS A 9 -13.48 -9.79 0.17
N ASP A 10 -13.69 -8.70 -0.57
CA ASP A 10 -12.80 -7.54 -0.57
C ASP A 10 -12.77 -6.84 0.81
N LYS A 11 -13.91 -6.81 1.52
CA LYS A 11 -13.98 -6.23 2.87
C LYS A 11 -13.18 -7.02 3.91
N ASN A 12 -13.20 -8.35 3.82
CA ASN A 12 -12.41 -9.19 4.71
C ASN A 12 -10.92 -9.04 4.40
N LEU A 13 -10.56 -9.01 3.12
CA LEU A 13 -9.18 -8.80 2.69
C LEU A 13 -8.66 -7.42 3.13
N GLU A 14 -9.47 -6.38 3.00
CA GLU A 14 -9.14 -5.03 3.46
C GLU A 14 -8.83 -5.02 4.97
N LEU A 15 -9.66 -5.69 5.77
CA LEU A 15 -9.44 -5.79 7.21
C LEU A 15 -8.16 -6.57 7.55
N GLU A 16 -7.89 -7.68 6.86
CA GLU A 16 -6.67 -8.46 7.04
C GLU A 16 -5.42 -7.64 6.70
N VAL A 17 -5.43 -6.96 5.56
CA VAL A 17 -4.34 -6.09 5.12
C VAL A 17 -4.15 -4.94 6.09
N ARG A 18 -5.24 -4.29 6.51
CA ARG A 18 -5.21 -3.21 7.51
C ARG A 18 -4.52 -3.67 8.79
N ASN A 19 -4.99 -4.77 9.39
CA ASN A 19 -4.45 -5.29 10.64
C ASN A 19 -2.96 -5.63 10.49
N TRP A 20 -2.58 -6.22 9.37
CA TRP A 20 -1.18 -6.53 9.10
C TRP A 20 -0.31 -5.28 8.96
N ILE A 21 -0.78 -4.22 8.28
CA ILE A 21 -0.05 -2.95 8.20
C ILE A 21 0.12 -2.36 9.60
N GLU A 22 -0.94 -2.32 10.42
CA GLU A 22 -0.89 -1.80 11.79
C GLU A 22 0.09 -2.61 12.66
N GLU A 23 0.08 -3.94 12.54
CA GLU A 23 0.99 -4.85 13.24
C GLU A 23 2.45 -4.63 12.82
N VAL A 24 2.73 -4.55 11.52
CA VAL A 24 4.11 -4.38 11.05
C VAL A 24 4.62 -2.97 11.38
N THR A 25 3.84 -1.94 11.09
CA THR A 25 4.29 -0.54 11.26
C THR A 25 4.16 -0.01 12.68
N GLN A 26 3.47 -0.74 13.57
CA GLN A 26 3.12 -0.30 14.93
C GLN A 26 2.40 1.06 14.95
N CYS A 27 1.67 1.38 13.88
CA CYS A 27 0.91 2.61 13.70
C CYS A 27 -0.58 2.30 13.57
N THR A 28 -1.45 3.15 14.11
CA THR A 28 -2.90 3.03 13.91
C THR A 28 -3.32 3.75 12.63
N LEU A 29 -4.11 3.09 11.78
CA LEU A 29 -4.60 3.65 10.53
C LEU A 29 -5.88 4.46 10.71
N ASN A 30 -6.17 5.34 9.75
CA ASN A 30 -7.48 5.95 9.62
C ASN A 30 -8.57 4.87 9.48
N PRO A 31 -9.77 5.01 10.08
CA PRO A 31 -10.86 4.02 9.93
C PRO A 31 -11.23 3.71 8.48
N ASP A 32 -11.15 4.69 7.58
CA ASP A 32 -11.28 4.48 6.14
C ASP A 32 -9.93 4.03 5.56
N PHE A 33 -9.87 2.81 5.03
CA PHE A 33 -8.63 2.21 4.52
C PHE A 33 -8.00 3.08 3.43
N TYR A 34 -8.80 3.55 2.47
CA TYR A 34 -8.30 4.37 1.38
C TYR A 34 -7.67 5.67 1.87
N THR A 35 -8.33 6.37 2.80
CA THR A 35 -7.78 7.57 3.44
C THR A 35 -6.48 7.28 4.18
N ALA A 36 -6.33 6.08 4.77
CA ALA A 36 -5.10 5.69 5.44
C ALA A 36 -3.91 5.48 4.48
N VAL A 37 -4.15 5.08 3.23
CA VAL A 37 -3.07 4.67 2.31
C VAL A 37 -2.83 5.64 1.14
N LYS A 38 -3.79 6.52 0.83
CA LYS A 38 -3.75 7.37 -0.37
C LYS A 38 -2.62 8.40 -0.43
N ASP A 39 -2.05 8.76 0.71
CA ASP A 39 -0.91 9.70 0.77
C ASP A 39 0.46 9.01 0.60
N GLY A 40 0.47 7.67 0.57
CA GLY A 40 1.64 6.83 0.43
C GLY A 40 2.58 6.80 1.64
N VAL A 41 2.32 7.55 2.71
CA VAL A 41 3.24 7.67 3.86
C VAL A 41 3.34 6.34 4.58
N ILE A 42 2.21 5.78 4.98
CA ILE A 42 2.19 4.50 5.69
C ILE A 42 2.74 3.36 4.83
N LEU A 43 2.48 3.40 3.53
CA LEU A 43 2.95 2.37 2.60
C LEU A 43 4.47 2.43 2.45
N CYS A 44 5.06 3.63 2.41
CA CYS A 44 6.51 3.77 2.44
C CYS A 44 7.11 3.27 3.76
N LYS A 45 6.47 3.59 4.90
CA LYS A 45 6.89 3.09 6.22
C LYS A 45 6.85 1.57 6.29
N LEU A 46 5.77 0.96 5.78
CA LEU A 46 5.62 -0.49 5.70
C LEU A 46 6.80 -1.13 4.99
N VAL A 47 7.14 -0.65 3.78
CA VAL A 47 8.31 -1.16 3.04
C VAL A 47 9.59 -1.01 3.85
N ASN A 48 9.81 0.15 4.48
CA ASN A 48 11.00 0.37 5.31
C ASN A 48 11.06 -0.49 6.57
N THR A 49 9.92 -0.87 7.15
CA THR A 49 9.90 -1.81 8.27
C THR A 49 10.25 -3.22 7.81
N LEU A 50 9.75 -3.64 6.64
CA LEU A 50 10.04 -4.96 6.08
C LEU A 50 11.48 -5.08 5.59
N LYS A 51 12.00 -4.02 4.95
CA LYS A 51 13.39 -3.92 4.48
C LYS A 51 13.93 -2.53 4.81
N PRO A 52 14.74 -2.42 5.88
CA PRO A 52 15.30 -1.15 6.32
C PRO A 52 16.08 -0.43 5.21
N ASN A 53 15.90 0.88 5.12
CA ASN A 53 16.58 1.79 4.19
C ASN A 53 16.22 1.65 2.70
N THR A 54 15.14 0.96 2.34
CA THR A 54 14.68 0.85 0.94
C THR A 54 14.15 2.17 0.38
N ILE A 55 13.28 2.87 1.13
CA ILE A 55 12.72 4.15 0.72
C ILE A 55 13.34 5.28 1.56
N LYS A 56 13.97 6.23 0.87
CA LYS A 56 14.53 7.44 1.48
C LYS A 56 13.56 8.63 1.38
N ASP A 57 13.60 9.50 2.39
CA ASP A 57 12.92 10.79 2.42
C ASP A 57 11.38 10.72 2.29
N ILE A 58 10.71 10.08 3.26
CA ILE A 58 9.24 10.03 3.31
C ILE A 58 8.70 11.37 3.82
N THR A 59 7.80 12.02 3.08
CA THR A 59 7.16 13.26 3.52
C THR A 59 5.91 12.95 4.34
N GLU A 60 5.96 13.11 5.66
CA GLU A 60 4.90 12.76 6.62
C GLU A 60 3.61 13.57 6.49
N ASN A 61 3.70 14.85 6.10
CA ASN A 61 2.55 15.72 5.87
C ASN A 61 2.59 16.24 4.42
N PRO A 62 2.25 15.37 3.45
CA PRO A 62 2.56 15.64 2.05
C PRO A 62 1.60 16.66 1.43
N SER A 63 2.15 17.59 0.65
CA SER A 63 1.39 18.34 -0.35
C SER A 63 0.94 17.41 -1.50
N PRO A 64 0.05 17.84 -2.40
CA PRO A 64 -0.36 17.00 -3.54
C PRO A 64 0.80 16.48 -4.40
N SER A 65 1.87 17.27 -4.57
CA SER A 65 3.08 16.80 -5.27
C SER A 65 3.85 15.76 -4.45
N ASP A 66 3.94 15.94 -3.13
CA ASP A 66 4.63 15.00 -2.25
C ASP A 66 3.92 13.64 -2.20
N ILE A 67 2.59 13.61 -2.27
CA ILE A 67 1.80 12.37 -2.39
C ILE A 67 2.26 11.58 -3.63
N GLN A 68 2.39 12.25 -4.77
CA GLN A 68 2.84 11.60 -6.02
C GLN A 68 4.25 11.02 -5.89
N TYR A 69 5.14 11.67 -5.12
CA TYR A 69 6.48 11.18 -4.85
C TYR A 69 6.48 10.00 -3.87
N ASN A 70 5.74 10.08 -2.76
CA ASN A 70 5.60 8.99 -1.80
C ASN A 70 5.03 7.73 -2.48
N LEU A 71 3.94 7.86 -3.25
CA LEU A 71 3.36 6.73 -3.98
C LEU A 71 4.34 6.12 -4.99
N ASN A 72 5.08 6.96 -5.73
CA ASN A 72 6.12 6.45 -6.65
C ASN A 72 7.22 5.68 -5.91
N LYS A 73 7.66 6.19 -4.75
CA LYS A 73 8.67 5.53 -3.91
C LYS A 73 8.16 4.21 -3.36
N PHE A 74 6.91 4.13 -2.91
CA PHE A 74 6.29 2.88 -2.50
C PHE A 74 6.30 1.84 -3.63
N ILE A 75 5.87 2.21 -4.83
CA ILE A 75 5.85 1.32 -6.00
C ILE A 75 7.26 0.83 -6.33
N GLN A 76 8.25 1.73 -6.32
CA GLN A 76 9.66 1.38 -6.53
C GLN A 76 10.20 0.45 -5.44
N GLY A 77 9.83 0.69 -4.18
CA GLY A 77 10.18 -0.18 -3.06
C GLY A 77 9.58 -1.58 -3.22
N CYS A 78 8.33 -1.68 -3.69
CA CYS A 78 7.72 -2.97 -4.00
C CYS A 78 8.47 -3.73 -5.11
N VAL A 79 8.89 -3.03 -6.18
CA VAL A 79 9.74 -3.62 -7.23
C VAL A 79 11.05 -4.14 -6.65
N GLU A 80 11.72 -3.35 -5.80
CA GLU A 80 12.99 -3.75 -5.16
C GLU A 80 12.83 -4.94 -4.21
N MET A 81 11.66 -5.07 -3.59
CA MET A 81 11.29 -6.23 -2.77
C MET A 81 11.00 -7.48 -3.61
N GLY A 82 10.79 -7.33 -4.92
CA GLY A 82 10.52 -8.43 -5.85
C GLY A 82 9.05 -8.63 -6.20
N VAL A 83 8.18 -7.65 -5.93
CA VAL A 83 6.77 -7.72 -6.35
C VAL A 83 6.69 -7.74 -7.88
N PRO A 84 6.04 -8.75 -8.49
CA PRO A 84 5.92 -8.84 -9.95
C PRO A 84 5.15 -7.66 -10.54
N TYR A 85 5.59 -7.16 -11.71
CA TYR A 85 4.94 -6.03 -12.39
C TYR A 85 3.44 -6.22 -12.64
N LEU A 86 3.00 -7.44 -12.92
CA LEU A 86 1.58 -7.78 -13.13
C LEU A 86 0.72 -7.68 -11.86
N LYS A 87 1.35 -7.51 -10.70
CA LYS A 87 0.70 -7.40 -9.38
C LYS A 87 0.94 -6.04 -8.72
N LEU A 88 1.65 -5.12 -9.39
CA LEU A 88 1.90 -3.77 -8.88
C LEU A 88 0.73 -2.85 -9.19
N CYS A 89 0.31 -2.11 -8.18
CA CYS A 89 -0.56 -0.96 -8.33
C CYS A 89 0.20 0.22 -8.96
N MET A 90 -0.54 1.09 -9.62
CA MET A 90 -0.08 2.35 -10.18
C MET A 90 -0.50 3.51 -9.27
N ARG A 91 0.12 4.68 -9.46
CA ARG A 91 -0.27 5.89 -8.72
C ARG A 91 -1.73 6.30 -8.98
N LEU A 92 -2.22 6.03 -10.19
CA LEU A 92 -3.60 6.36 -10.57
C LEU A 92 -4.63 5.58 -9.75
N ASP A 93 -4.28 4.38 -9.28
CA ASP A 93 -5.12 3.52 -8.44
C ASP A 93 -5.45 4.18 -7.09
N PHE A 94 -4.63 5.16 -6.66
CA PHE A 94 -4.83 5.96 -5.44
C PHE A 94 -5.54 7.30 -5.69
N SER A 95 -5.96 7.58 -6.93
CA SER A 95 -6.68 8.81 -7.25
C SER A 95 -8.17 8.67 -6.95
N GLU A 96 -8.84 9.79 -6.63
CA GLU A 96 -10.30 9.79 -6.42
C GLU A 96 -11.07 9.41 -7.70
N GLU A 97 -10.46 9.59 -8.88
CA GLU A 97 -11.08 9.32 -10.19
C GLU A 97 -10.93 7.86 -10.65
N ASN A 98 -9.83 7.18 -10.29
CA ASN A 98 -9.52 5.82 -10.70
C ASN A 98 -9.19 4.93 -9.49
N LYS A 99 -9.90 5.15 -8.37
CA LYS A 99 -9.68 4.45 -7.11
C LYS A 99 -9.87 2.94 -7.29
N ASP A 100 -8.78 2.20 -7.35
CA ASP A 100 -8.78 0.74 -7.44
C ASP A 100 -8.23 0.12 -6.15
N ILE A 101 -9.11 -0.01 -5.15
CA ILE A 101 -8.76 -0.61 -3.86
C ILE A 101 -8.30 -2.06 -4.05
N ALA A 102 -8.93 -2.82 -4.96
CA ALA A 102 -8.62 -4.23 -5.14
C ALA A 102 -7.18 -4.42 -5.62
N GLN A 103 -6.72 -3.58 -6.56
CA GLN A 103 -5.34 -3.61 -7.03
C GLN A 103 -4.34 -3.18 -5.95
N ILE A 104 -4.67 -2.16 -5.15
CA ILE A 104 -3.85 -1.74 -4.00
C ILE A 104 -3.71 -2.90 -2.99
N LEU A 105 -4.82 -3.52 -2.61
CA LEU A 105 -4.82 -4.66 -1.69
C LEU A 105 -3.99 -5.82 -2.24
N GLN A 106 -4.17 -6.15 -3.53
CA GLN A 106 -3.43 -7.24 -4.18
C GLN A 106 -1.91 -7.00 -4.14
N THR A 107 -1.44 -5.77 -4.38
CA THR A 107 -0.02 -5.43 -4.27
C THR A 107 0.51 -5.64 -2.86
N ILE A 108 -0.24 -5.19 -1.85
CA ILE A 108 0.15 -5.29 -0.45
C ILE A 108 0.17 -6.76 0.03
N VAL A 109 -0.78 -7.58 -0.44
CA VAL A 109 -0.81 -9.03 -0.17
C VAL A 109 0.43 -9.72 -0.74
N VAL A 110 0.82 -9.42 -1.98
CA VAL A 110 2.01 -10.02 -2.59
C VAL A 110 3.28 -9.53 -1.87
N LEU A 111 3.33 -8.26 -1.48
CA LEU A 111 4.43 -7.74 -0.66
C LEU A 111 4.55 -8.48 0.68
N ARG A 112 3.42 -8.79 1.33
CA ARG A 112 3.37 -9.60 2.56
C ARG A 112 3.92 -11.01 2.33
N GLU A 113 3.49 -11.69 1.27
CA GLU A 113 3.95 -13.05 0.95
C GLU A 113 5.47 -13.09 0.74
N ILE A 114 6.01 -12.12 -0.01
CA ILE A 114 7.46 -11.97 -0.22
C ILE A 114 8.17 -11.73 1.12
N ALA A 115 7.65 -10.82 1.95
CA ALA A 115 8.24 -10.53 3.26
C ALA A 115 8.29 -11.75 4.18
N GLN A 116 7.26 -12.59 4.17
CA GLN A 116 7.20 -13.83 4.95
C GLN A 116 8.15 -14.90 4.39
N GLY A 117 8.45 -14.87 3.08
CA GLY A 117 9.43 -15.74 2.44
C GLY A 117 10.89 -15.44 2.82
N PHE A 118 11.21 -14.27 3.37
CA PHE A 118 12.56 -13.93 3.86
C PHE A 118 12.95 -14.66 5.17
N GLY A 119 12.04 -15.45 5.76
CA GLY A 119 12.26 -16.16 7.03
C GLY A 119 12.55 -17.67 6.91
N ALA A 120 12.87 -18.19 5.71
CA ALA A 120 13.22 -19.60 5.49
C ALA A 120 14.72 -19.82 5.26
#